data_AF-Q5K4V9-F1
#
_entry.id   AF-Q5K4V9-F1
#
_cell.length_a   1.000
_cell.length_b   1.000
_cell.length_c   1.000
_cell.angle_alpha   90.00
_cell.angle_beta   90.00
_cell.angle_gamma   90.00
#
_symmetry.space_group_name_H-M   'P 1'
#
loop_
_entity.id
_entity.type
_entity.pdbx_description
1 polymer ?
#
loop_
_entity_poly.entity_id
_entity_poly.type
_entity_poly.pdbx_seq_one_letter_code
_entity_poly.pdbx_strand_id
1 'polypeptide(L)' 'NGYYYSGWSRCIHSSRDFSDMVYVANWIFNKDVFIQFNSTVGEFVGYTELGVYNAESWNKDPNRLQQARASVER' A
#
# COMPACT_ATOMS: atom_id res chain seq x y z
N ASN A 1 27.44 -4.56 -1.34
CA ASN A 1 26.44 -3.50 -1.60
C ASN A 1 25.47 -4.03 -2.63
N GLY A 2 24.19 -4.18 -2.28
CA GLY A 2 23.14 -4.73 -3.14
C GLY A 2 21.83 -3.97 -2.97
N TYR A 3 20.84 -4.31 -3.78
CA TYR A 3 19.49 -3.77 -3.67
C TYR A 3 18.70 -4.56 -2.62
N TYR A 4 17.97 -3.83 -1.77
CA TYR A 4 17.13 -4.44 -0.74
C TYR A 4 15.67 -4.07 -0.98
N TYR A 5 14.83 -5.09 -0.96
CA TYR A 5 13.38 -4.93 -1.00
C TYR A 5 12.80 -5.45 0.31
N SER A 6 11.90 -4.67 0.90
CA SER A 6 11.16 -5.05 2.10
C SER A 6 9.77 -4.45 2.05
N GLY A 7 8.88 -4.89 2.93
CA GLY A 7 7.57 -4.28 3.07
C GLY A 7 7.00 -4.55 4.45
N TRP A 8 5.98 -3.78 4.80
CA TRP A 8 5.17 -4.02 5.99
C TRP A 8 3.73 -3.61 5.72
N SER A 9 2.81 -4.24 6.44
CA SER A 9 1.40 -3.85 6.49
C SER A 9 0.96 -3.67 7.93
N ARG A 10 0.01 -2.75 8.16
CA ARG A 10 -0.53 -2.47 9.48
C ARG A 10 -1.97 -1.95 9.39
N CYS A 11 -2.80 -2.38 10.34
CA CYS A 11 -4.08 -1.75 10.63
C CYS A 11 -3.92 -0.71 11.75
N ILE A 12 -4.50 0.47 11.56
CA ILE A 12 -4.50 1.58 12.51
C ILE A 12 -5.95 1.91 12.80
N HIS A 13 -6.37 1.83 14.06
CA HIS A 13 -7.72 2.15 14.51
C HIS A 13 -7.66 2.77 15.90
N SER A 14 -8.67 3.54 16.29
CA SER A 14 -8.80 4.07 17.64
C SER A 14 -10.11 3.67 18.30
N SER A 15 -11.14 3.37 17.51
CA SER A 15 -12.41 2.89 18.04
C SER A 15 -12.30 1.42 18.49
N ARG A 16 -13.12 1.05 19.48
CA ARG A 16 -13.20 -0.34 19.97
C ARG A 16 -13.92 -1.28 19.01
N ASP A 17 -14.77 -0.72 18.16
CA ASP A 17 -15.55 -1.47 17.16
C ASP A 17 -14.88 -1.49 15.78
N PHE A 18 -13.66 -0.94 15.66
CA PHE A 18 -12.87 -0.86 14.44
C PHE A 18 -13.51 -0.08 13.29
N SER A 19 -14.58 0.67 13.54
CA SER A 19 -15.27 1.49 12.53
C SER A 19 -14.37 2.55 11.88
N ASP A 20 -13.28 2.96 12.53
CA ASP A 20 -12.30 3.93 12.02
C ASP A 20 -11.01 3.28 11.49
N MET A 21 -11.00 1.96 11.29
CA MET A 21 -9.79 1.25 10.90
C MET A 21 -9.29 1.66 9.51
N VAL A 22 -7.98 1.90 9.43
CA VAL A 22 -7.23 2.15 8.20
C VAL A 22 -6.18 1.08 8.02
N TYR A 23 -6.19 0.43 6.86
CA TYR A 23 -5.14 -0.49 6.43
C TYR A 23 -4.10 0.26 5.60
N VAL A 24 -2.82 0.11 5.98
CA VAL A 24 -1.69 0.67 5.24
C VAL A 24 -0.72 -0.45 4.90
N ALA A 25 -0.33 -0.53 3.63
CA ALA A 25 0.74 -1.42 3.15
C ALA A 25 1.83 -0.60 2.46
N ASN A 26 3.08 -0.78 2.87
CA ASN A 26 4.24 -0.09 2.33
C ASN A 26 5.20 -1.07 1.66
N TRP A 27 5.65 -0.70 0.47
CA TRP A 27 6.76 -1.35 -0.23
C TRP A 27 7.97 -0.42 -0.20
N ILE A 28 9.08 -0.99 0.26
CA ILE A 28 10.32 -0.27 0.58
C ILE A 28 11.43 -0.81 -0.30
N PHE A 29 12.12 0.11 -0.97
CA PHE A 29 13.29 -0.20 -1.78
C PHE A 29 14.47 0.62 -1.26
N ASN A 30 15.58 -0.05 -0.94
CA ASN A 30 16.79 0.59 -0.41
C ASN A 30 16.54 1.55 0.78
N LYS A 31 15.62 1.18 1.68
CA LYS A 31 15.20 1.92 2.89
C LYS A 31 14.18 3.04 2.65
N ASP A 32 13.86 3.36 1.40
CA ASP A 32 12.84 4.35 1.06
C ASP A 32 11.53 3.68 0.66
N VAL A 33 10.41 4.15 1.21
CA VAL A 33 9.08 3.74 0.72
C VAL A 33 8.93 4.26 -0.71
N PHE A 34 8.76 3.35 -1.66
CA PHE A 34 8.56 3.73 -3.05
C PHE A 34 7.10 3.59 -3.48
N ILE A 35 6.31 2.69 -2.87
CA ILE A 35 4.86 2.56 -3.09
C ILE A 35 4.16 2.36 -1.75
N GLN A 36 2.98 2.96 -1.59
CA GLN A 36 2.05 2.66 -0.50
C GLN A 36 0.64 2.40 -1.02
N PHE A 37 -0.08 1.50 -0.37
CA PHE A 37 -1.54 1.44 -0.43
C PHE A 37 -2.09 1.91 0.91
N ASN A 38 -3.02 2.86 0.86
CA ASN A 38 -3.77 3.33 2.03
C ASN A 38 -5.25 3.12 1.75
N SER A 39 -5.96 2.41 2.64
CA SER A 39 -7.37 2.08 2.41
C SER A 39 -8.30 3.28 2.37
N THR A 40 -7.91 4.43 2.95
CA THR A 40 -8.71 5.66 2.81
C THR A 40 -8.62 6.27 1.41
N VAL A 41 -7.46 6.11 0.75
CA VAL A 41 -7.23 6.56 -0.62
C VAL A 41 -7.80 5.52 -1.60
N GLY A 42 -7.63 4.23 -1.30
CA GLY A 42 -8.19 3.13 -2.07
C GLY A 42 -7.39 2.78 -3.33
N GLU A 43 -6.17 3.27 -3.48
CA GLU A 43 -5.27 2.96 -4.60
C GLU A 43 -3.79 3.00 -4.19
N PHE A 44 -2.92 2.50 -5.07
CA PHE A 44 -1.48 2.56 -4.88
C PHE A 44 -0.95 3.96 -5.21
N VAL A 45 -0.13 4.51 -4.33
CA VAL A 45 0.53 5.82 -4.49
C VAL A 45 2.04 5.60 -4.53
N GLY A 46 2.70 6.14 -5.56
CA GLY A 46 4.15 6.12 -5.70
C GLY A 46 4.81 7.38 -5.10
N TYR A 47 5.92 7.23 -4.40
CA TYR A 47 6.67 8.34 -3.77
C TYR A 47 8.02 8.64 -4.43
N THR A 48 8.44 7.79 -5.35
CA THR A 48 9.63 7.98 -6.21
C THR A 48 9.21 7.78 -7.66
N GLU A 49 10.02 8.17 -8.64
CA GLU A 49 9.70 7.95 -10.07
C GLU A 49 9.43 6.47 -10.39
N LEU A 50 10.25 5.56 -9.84
CA LEU A 50 10.03 4.11 -9.93
C LEU A 50 8.69 3.70 -9.28
N GLY A 51 8.37 4.31 -8.14
CA GLY A 51 7.12 4.13 -7.43
C GLY A 51 5.90 4.55 -8.24
N VAL A 52 5.97 5.74 -8.86
CA VAL A 52 4.87 6.32 -9.66
C VAL A 52 4.57 5.42 -10.86
N TYR A 53 5.61 5.04 -11.62
CA TYR A 53 5.44 4.14 -12.76
C TYR A 53 4.77 2.81 -12.37
N ASN A 54 5.22 2.21 -11.27
CA ASN A 54 4.66 0.96 -10.79
C ASN A 54 3.25 1.12 -10.23
N ALA A 55 2.99 2.20 -9.48
CA ALA A 55 1.67 2.50 -8.94
C ALA A 55 0.63 2.68 -10.05
N GLU A 56 0.96 3.41 -11.12
CA GLU A 56 0.11 3.53 -12.30
C GLU A 56 -0.19 2.17 -12.95
N SER A 57 0.84 1.31 -13.09
CA SER A 57 0.66 -0.03 -13.63
C SER A 57 -0.24 -0.88 -12.73
N TRP A 58 -0.06 -0.82 -11.40
CA TRP A 58 -0.81 -1.61 -10.44
C TRP A 58 -2.26 -1.13 -10.30
N ASN A 59 -2.52 0.17 -10.41
CA ASN A 59 -3.86 0.73 -10.40
C ASN A 59 -4.64 0.40 -11.68
N LYS A 60 -3.94 0.14 -12.80
CA LYS A 60 -4.56 -0.32 -14.06
C LYS A 60 -4.92 -1.82 -14.05
N ASP A 61 -4.38 -2.61 -13.12
CA ASP A 61 -4.77 -4.01 -12.93
C ASP A 61 -5.95 -4.10 -11.93
N PRO A 62 -7.19 -4.35 -12.41
CA PRO A 62 -8.36 -4.37 -11.54
C PRO A 62 -8.33 -5.50 -10.52
N ASN A 63 -7.72 -6.65 -10.84
CA ASN A 63 -7.63 -7.77 -9.90
C ASN A 63 -6.72 -7.41 -8.73
N ARG A 64 -5.57 -6.80 -9.03
CA ARG A 64 -4.62 -6.36 -8.02
C ARG A 64 -5.20 -5.27 -7.13
N LEU A 65 -5.82 -4.26 -7.73
CA LEU A 65 -6.43 -3.15 -6.99
C LEU A 65 -7.58 -3.63 -6.09
N GLN A 66 -8.43 -4.53 -6.59
CA GLN A 66 -9.52 -5.10 -5.80
C GLN A 66 -9.00 -5.94 -4.63
N GLN A 67 -7.96 -6.76 -4.83
CA GLN A 67 -7.33 -7.53 -3.75
C GLN A 67 -6.74 -6.62 -2.66
N ALA A 68 -6.14 -5.49 -3.04
CA ALA A 68 -5.63 -4.52 -2.07
C ALA A 68 -6.76 -3.87 -1.26
N ARG A 69 -7.85 -3.45 -1.93
CA ARG A 69 -9.05 -2.89 -1.27
C ARG A 69 -9.70 -3.89 -0.31
N ALA A 70 -9.79 -5.15 -0.70
CA ALA A 70 -10.35 -6.21 0.14
C ALA A 70 -9.46 -6.57 1.36
N SER A 71 -8.19 -6.12 1.39
CA SER A 71 -7.29 -6.41 2.52
C SER A 71 -7.69 -5.68 3.80
N VAL A 72 -8.59 -4.69 3.73
CA VAL A 72 -9.17 -4.02 4.91
C VAL A 72 -10.04 -4.98 5.71
N GLU A 73 -10.70 -5.93 5.06
CA GLU A 73 -11.69 -6.82 5.67
C GLU A 73 -11.11 -8.19 6.08
N ARG A 74 -9.79 -8.37 5.91
CA ARG A 74 -9.12 -9.68 6.08
C ARG A 74 -8.54 -9.85 7.48
#